data_AF-A0A9Q3HCZ0-F1
#
_entry.id   AF-A0A9Q3HCZ0-F1
#
_cell.length_a   1.000
_cell.length_b   1.000
_cell.length_c   1.000
_cell.angle_alpha   90.00
_cell.angle_beta   90.00
_cell.angle_gamma   90.00
#
_symmetry.space_group_name_H-M   'P 1'
#
loop_
_entity.id
_entity.type
_entity.pdbx_description
1 polymer ?
#
loop_
_entity_poly.entity_id
_entity_poly.type
_entity_poly.pdbx_seq_one_letter_code
_entity_poly.pdbx_strand_id
1 'polypeptide(L)'
;MVWLSSKNIKTTRPTKKLFERWLGPFPILKKVSTHSYHLKLPSQWNSIHPVFPISLLEPVKTSTIPNKHQEAPPPIIIEEEE
;
A
#
# COMPACT_ATOMS: atom_id res chain seq x y z
N MET A 1 3.04 9.30 -5.12
CA MET A 1 3.10 8.22 -4.11
C MET A 1 3.55 6.94 -4.82
N VAL A 2 4.18 6.01 -4.10
CA VAL A 2 4.66 4.72 -4.65
C VAL A 2 4.29 3.56 -3.75
N TRP A 3 3.96 2.43 -4.35
CA TRP A 3 3.87 1.14 -3.67
C TRP A 3 5.27 0.56 -3.48
N LEU A 4 5.50 -0.09 -2.34
CA LEU A 4 6.77 -0.74 -2.01
C LEU A 4 6.61 -2.26 -2.03
N SER A 5 7.48 -2.97 -2.75
CA SER A 5 7.42 -4.42 -2.81
C SER A 5 7.72 -5.06 -1.45
N SER A 6 6.89 -6.02 -1.03
CA SER A 6 7.10 -6.77 0.21
C SER A 6 8.14 -7.89 0.14
N LYS A 7 8.73 -8.14 -1.04
CA LYS A 7 9.63 -9.29 -1.28
C LYS A 7 10.75 -9.42 -0.24
N ASN A 8 11.29 -8.29 0.22
CA ASN A 8 12.45 -8.23 1.11
C ASN A 8 12.10 -7.71 2.52
N ILE A 9 10.81 -7.58 2.85
CA ILE A 9 10.37 -7.05 4.14
C ILE A 9 9.97 -8.22 5.03
N LYS A 10 10.68 -8.35 6.16
CA LYS A 10 10.33 -9.32 7.20
C LYS A 10 9.08 -8.81 7.93
N THR A 11 8.08 -9.67 8.00
CA THR A 11 6.81 -9.37 8.65
C THR A 11 6.65 -10.28 9.85
N THR A 12 5.87 -9.86 10.84
CA THR A 12 5.53 -10.69 12.01
C THR A 12 4.62 -11.87 11.64
N ARG A 13 4.04 -11.92 10.44
CA ARG A 13 3.16 -13.00 10.03
C ARG A 13 3.94 -14.29 9.77
N PRO A 14 3.40 -15.46 10.20
CA PRO A 14 4.09 -16.74 10.10
C PRO A 14 4.22 -17.27 8.66
N THR A 15 3.34 -16.83 7.75
CA THR A 15 3.32 -17.31 6.36
C THR A 15 3.29 -16.16 5.35
N LYS A 16 3.99 -16.35 4.22
CA LYS A 16 3.96 -15.41 3.08
C LYS A 16 2.69 -15.52 2.23
N LYS A 17 1.95 -16.63 2.35
CA LYS A 17 0.70 -16.87 1.61
C LYS A 17 -0.37 -15.92 2.14
N LEU A 18 -1.07 -15.22 1.24
CA LEU A 18 -2.01 -14.14 1.56
C LEU A 18 -1.38 -12.88 2.17
N PHE A 19 -0.04 -12.75 2.15
CA PHE A 19 0.58 -11.48 2.48
C PHE A 19 0.47 -10.50 1.30
N GLU A 20 0.34 -9.23 1.64
CA GLU A 20 0.27 -8.16 0.66
C GLU A 20 1.57 -8.09 -0.15
N ARG A 21 1.45 -8.19 -1.48
CA ARG A 21 2.62 -8.15 -2.39
C ARG A 21 3.23 -6.75 -2.50
N TRP A 22 2.40 -5.73 -2.34
CA TRP A 22 2.72 -4.32 -2.48
C TRP A 22 2.23 -3.57 -1.27
N LEU A 23 3.18 -3.20 -0.43
CA LEU A 23 2.93 -2.42 0.77
C LEU A 23 2.60 -1.00 0.37
N GLY A 24 1.73 -0.39 1.19
CA GLY A 24 0.97 0.83 0.92
C GLY A 24 1.63 1.96 0.13
N PRO A 25 0.83 2.95 -0.29
CA PRO A 25 1.36 4.11 -0.98
C PRO A 25 2.20 4.96 -0.03
N PHE A 26 3.52 4.93 -0.19
CA PHE A 26 4.45 5.78 0.54
C PHE A 26 4.78 7.04 -0.27
N PRO A 27 4.92 8.21 0.38
CA PRO A 27 5.40 9.40 -0.29
C PRO A 27 6.94 9.34 -0.42
N ILE A 28 7.44 9.80 -1.57
CA ILE A 28 8.88 9.96 -1.82
C ILE A 28 9.31 11.28 -1.19
N LEU A 29 10.31 11.24 -0.30
CA LEU A 29 10.90 12.42 0.33
C LEU A 29 11.99 13.06 -0.54
N LYS A 30 12.88 12.23 -1.10
CA LYS A 30 13.95 12.71 -1.99
C LYS A 30 14.46 11.61 -2.92
N LYS A 31 15.01 12.01 -4.06
CA LYS A 31 15.81 11.13 -4.91
C LYS A 31 17.25 11.09 -4.37
N VAL A 32 17.71 9.90 -3.97
CA VAL A 32 19.05 9.71 -3.38
C VAL A 32 20.08 9.45 -4.47
N SER A 33 19.69 8.71 -5.51
CA SER A 33 20.52 8.39 -6.67
C SER A 33 19.63 8.22 -7.91
N THR A 34 20.23 8.02 -9.08
CA THR A 34 19.53 7.77 -10.35
C THR A 34 18.47 6.68 -10.21
N HIS A 35 18.78 5.61 -9.47
CA HIS A 35 17.92 4.44 -9.29
C HIS A 35 17.41 4.24 -7.86
N SER A 36 17.61 5.18 -6.93
CA SER A 36 17.23 5.00 -5.52
C SER A 36 16.49 6.20 -4.95
N TYR A 37 15.39 5.92 -4.24
CA TYR A 37 14.51 6.92 -3.65
C TYR A 37 14.38 6.74 -2.14
N HIS A 38 14.33 7.85 -1.42
CA HIS A 38 14.04 7.89 0.01
C HIS A 38 12.52 8.01 0.20
N LEU A 39 11.92 7.05 0.90
CA LEU A 39 10.50 7.03 1.22
C LEU A 39 10.24 7.47 2.67
N LYS A 40 9.07 8.05 2.92
CA LYS A 40 8.58 8.26 4.29
C LYS A 40 7.96 6.95 4.77
N LEU A 41 8.72 6.17 5.55
CA LEU A 41 8.22 4.97 6.19
C LEU A 41 7.48 5.30 7.50
N PRO A 42 6.55 4.43 7.95
CA PRO A 42 5.92 4.55 9.26
C PRO A 42 6.96 4.35 10.38
N SER A 43 6.79 5.02 11.51
CA SER A 43 7.72 4.93 12.66
C SER A 43 7.90 3.52 13.21
N GLN A 44 6.86 2.69 13.11
CA GLN A 44 6.90 1.26 13.46
C GLN A 44 7.92 0.44 12.66
N TRP A 45 8.39 0.92 11.49
CA TRP A 45 9.35 0.22 10.62
C TRP A 45 10.77 0.75 10.79
N ASN A 46 11.15 1.14 12.00
CA ASN A 46 12.44 1.77 12.29
C ASN A 46 13.66 0.90 11.92
N SER A 47 13.51 -0.43 11.92
CA SER A 47 14.58 -1.36 11.53
C SER A 47 14.79 -1.48 10.02
N ILE A 48 13.94 -0.87 9.20
CA ILE A 48 14.02 -0.94 7.73
C ILE A 48 14.62 0.36 7.21
N HIS A 49 15.68 0.26 6.41
CA HIS A 49 16.27 1.42 5.76
C HIS A 49 15.27 2.08 4.80
N PRO A 50 15.06 3.41 4.88
CA PRO A 50 14.00 4.08 4.13
C PRO A 50 14.38 4.36 2.66
N VAL A 51 15.53 3.87 2.18
CA VAL A 51 16.02 4.07 0.82
C VAL A 51 15.85 2.79 0.01
N PHE A 52 15.11 2.88 -1.10
CA PHE A 52 14.78 1.73 -1.93
C PHE A 52 15.15 1.96 -3.40
N PRO A 53 15.64 0.91 -4.10
CA PRO A 53 15.87 0.96 -5.53
C PRO A 53 14.55 0.96 -6.30
N ILE A 54 14.56 1.55 -7.50
CA ILE A 54 13.38 1.67 -8.38
C ILE A 54 12.73 0.33 -8.72
N SER A 55 13.51 -0.75 -8.77
CA SER A 55 12.99 -2.10 -9.06
C SER A 55 12.05 -2.65 -7.97
N LEU A 56 12.04 -2.05 -6.77
CA LEU A 56 11.15 -2.41 -5.68
C LEU A 56 9.97 -1.44 -5.53
N LEU A 57 9.85 -0.45 -6.42
CA LEU A 57 8.84 0.60 -6.36
C LEU A 57 7.90 0.51 -7.56
N GLU A 58 6.60 0.70 -7.31
CA GLU A 58 5.60 0.83 -8.37
C GLU A 58 4.85 2.16 -8.18
N PRO A 59 4.70 3.00 -9.23
CA PRO A 59 3.93 4.23 -9.11
C PRO A 59 2.46 3.92 -8.79
N VAL A 60 1.89 4.65 -7.84
CA VAL A 60 0.47 4.53 -7.51
C VAL A 60 -0.35 5.04 -8.69
N LYS A 61 -1.11 4.16 -9.35
CA LYS A 61 -2.07 4.56 -10.38
C LYS A 61 -3.31 5.09 -9.69
N THR A 62 -3.49 6.41 -9.70
CA THR A 62 -4.78 7.00 -9.35
C THR A 62 -5.76 6.70 -10.47
N SER A 63 -6.83 5.96 -10.17
CA SER A 63 -7.89 5.68 -11.13
C SER A 63 -8.51 7.01 -11.59
N THR A 64 -8.38 7.37 -12.86
CA THR A 64 -9.01 8.56 -13.46
C THR A 64 -10.52 8.40 -13.66
N ILE A 65 -11.07 7.22 -13.34
CA ILE A 65 -12.51 6.94 -13.46
C ILE A 65 -13.25 7.75 -12.38
N PRO A 66 -14.07 8.75 -12.75
CA PRO A 66 -14.92 9.44 -11.79
C PRO A 66 -15.92 8.43 -11.20
N ASN A 67 -16.26 8.58 -9.92
CA ASN A 67 -17.35 7.86 -9.25
C ASN A 67 -17.10 6.37 -8.87
N LYS A 68 -15.92 6.06 -8.28
CA LYS A 68 -15.66 4.73 -7.66
C LYS A 68 -16.12 4.58 -6.21
N HIS A 69 -16.64 5.64 -5.59
CA HIS A 69 -17.32 5.51 -4.30
C HIS A 69 -18.69 4.87 -4.56
N GLN A 70 -18.76 3.55 -4.43
CA GLN A 70 -20.04 2.93 -4.14
C GLN A 70 -20.36 3.31 -2.70
N GLU A 71 -21.32 4.20 -2.50
CA GLU A 71 -21.90 4.41 -1.19
C GLU A 71 -22.37 3.05 -0.65
N ALA A 72 -22.13 2.81 0.64
CA ALA A 72 -22.57 1.57 1.25
C ALA A 72 -24.06 1.38 0.94
N PRO A 73 -24.47 0.20 0.44
CA PRO A 73 -25.88 -0.03 0.15
C PRO A 73 -26.68 0.25 1.43
N PRO A 74 -27.85 0.92 1.34
CA PRO A 74 -28.68 1.16 2.50
C PRO A 74 -29.07 -0.17 3.16
N PRO A 75 -29.25 -0.19 4.50
CA PRO A 75 -29.68 -1.39 5.21
C PRO A 75 -31.03 -1.86 4.67
N ILE A 76 -31.11 -3.15 4.32
CA ILE A 76 -32.34 -3.81 3.89
C ILE A 76 -33.12 -4.14 5.17
N ILE A 77 -34.24 -3.46 5.41
CA ILE A 77 -35.19 -3.84 6.45
C ILE A 77 -36.00 -4.99 5.87
N ILE A 78 -35.80 -6.20 6.40
CA ILE A 78 -36.65 -7.34 6.07
C ILE A 78 -37.87 -7.18 6.98
N GLU A 79 -39.00 -6.77 6.41
CA GLU A 79 -40.28 -6.86 7.10
C GLU A 79 -40.59 -8.35 7.23
N GLU A 80 -40.47 -8.87 8.46
CA GLU A 80 -40.96 -10.20 8.82
C GLU A 80 -42.48 -10.16 8.67
N GLU A 81 -42.98 -10.61 7.52
CA GLU A 81 -44.40 -10.84 7.29
C GLU A 81 -44.79 -12.14 8.02
N GLU A 82 -45.74 -11.98 8.94
CA GLU A 82 -46.32 -13.00 9.83
C GLU A 82 -47.03 -14.14 9.08
#